data_AF-A0A521KAH0-F1
#
_entry.id   AF-A0A521KAH0-F1
#
_cell.length_a   1.000
_cell.length_b   1.000
_cell.length_c   1.000
_cell.angle_alpha   90.00
_cell.angle_beta   90.00
_cell.angle_gamma   90.00
#
_symmetry.space_group_name_H-M   'P 1'
#
loop_
_entity.id
_entity.type
_entity.pdbx_description
1 polymer ?
#
loop_
_entity_poly.entity_id
_entity_poly.type
_entity_poly.pdbx_seq_one_letter_code
_entity_poly.pdbx_strand_id
1 'polypeptide(L)'
;MWSGGRMHPRYCAGDGRRLLPAPRSLAIILALVRGRHARPERLVPYPLTALISDLHGNWPALQTALADARARGATRYVCLGDVVGYGARPRDCVLLVMELVAGRDATPGAPALVPGICLRGNHEDGLLGVAEDFNPKARAAIDWTRDELTRRGADNDAVWEFLDACSPWAEDELAMYAHGSPR
;
A
#
# COMPACT_ATOMS: atom_id res chain seq x y z
N MET A 1 -43.51 32.65 -47.84
CA MET A 1 -44.48 33.15 -46.83
C MET A 1 -43.97 32.68 -45.47
N TRP A 2 -43.19 33.50 -44.76
CA TRP A 2 -43.64 34.32 -43.61
C TRP A 2 -44.54 33.53 -42.65
N SER A 3 -44.34 33.50 -41.33
CA SER A 3 -43.41 34.17 -40.42
C SER A 3 -43.82 33.76 -39.01
N GLY A 4 -42.88 33.57 -38.09
CA GLY A 4 -43.21 33.33 -36.68
C GLY A 4 -41.98 33.30 -35.79
N GLY A 5 -41.25 34.41 -35.72
CA GLY A 5 -40.16 34.57 -34.77
C GLY A 5 -40.65 35.12 -33.43
N ARG A 6 -40.05 34.64 -32.32
CA ARG A 6 -39.24 35.43 -31.37
C ARG A 6 -39.14 34.74 -30.00
N MET A 7 -37.93 34.41 -29.59
CA MET A 7 -37.17 35.05 -28.49
C MET A 7 -36.18 34.04 -27.88
N HIS A 8 -34.91 34.41 -27.94
CA HIS A 8 -33.86 33.85 -27.11
C HIS A 8 -34.09 34.17 -25.63
N PRO A 9 -33.52 33.35 -24.75
CA PRO A 9 -32.51 33.91 -23.86
C PRO A 9 -31.16 33.22 -24.04
N ARG A 10 -30.13 34.05 -24.13
CA ARG A 10 -28.73 33.67 -23.92
C ARG A 10 -28.55 33.31 -22.44
N TYR A 11 -27.93 32.17 -22.15
CA TYR A 11 -27.12 31.94 -20.96
C TYR A 11 -25.90 31.14 -21.44
N CYS A 12 -24.78 31.84 -21.66
CA CYS A 12 -23.66 31.93 -20.73
C CYS A 12 -22.84 30.65 -20.68
N ALA A 13 -21.60 30.77 -21.16
CA ALA A 13 -20.54 29.79 -21.05
C ALA A 13 -20.35 29.37 -19.59
N GLY A 14 -20.25 28.05 -19.37
CA GLY A 14 -19.86 27.45 -18.11
C GLY A 14 -19.02 26.23 -18.41
N ASP A 15 -17.71 26.45 -18.48
CA ASP A 15 -16.72 25.40 -18.30
C ASP A 15 -17.02 24.69 -16.97
N GLY A 16 -17.16 23.37 -17.03
CA GLY A 16 -17.72 22.59 -15.95
C GLY A 16 -17.76 21.12 -16.30
N ARG A 17 -16.65 20.59 -16.82
CA ARG A 17 -16.43 19.14 -16.82
C ARG A 17 -16.39 18.68 -15.37
N ARG A 18 -17.55 18.31 -14.86
CA ARG A 18 -17.71 17.64 -13.57
C ARG A 18 -17.03 16.29 -13.68
N LEU A 19 -15.75 16.26 -13.31
CA LEU A 19 -15.00 15.03 -13.09
C LEU A 19 -15.82 14.21 -12.09
N LEU A 20 -16.25 13.03 -12.54
CA LEU A 20 -16.84 12.02 -11.66
C LEU A 20 -15.84 11.73 -10.54
N PRO A 21 -16.28 11.58 -9.27
CA PRO A 21 -15.37 11.22 -8.21
C PRO A 21 -14.71 9.88 -8.54
N ALA A 22 -13.39 9.82 -8.37
CA ALA A 22 -12.58 8.61 -8.50
C ALA A 22 -13.20 7.46 -7.68
N PRO A 23 -13.07 6.19 -8.12
CA PRO A 23 -13.59 5.06 -7.37
C PRO A 23 -12.96 5.05 -5.98
N ARG A 24 -13.81 4.83 -4.97
CA ARG A 24 -13.40 4.65 -3.57
C ARG A 24 -12.59 3.36 -3.47
N SER A 25 -11.27 3.48 -3.62
CA SER A 25 -10.31 2.43 -3.30
C SER A 25 -10.55 1.98 -1.87
N LEU A 26 -10.69 0.67 -1.64
CA LEU A 26 -10.52 0.09 -0.30
C LEU A 26 -9.20 0.64 0.27
N ALA A 27 -9.28 1.14 1.50
CA ALA A 27 -8.35 2.10 2.05
C ALA A 27 -6.92 1.54 2.12
N ILE A 28 -6.02 2.05 1.27
CA ILE A 28 -4.62 2.11 1.66
C ILE A 28 -4.53 3.26 2.66
N ILE A 29 -4.39 2.92 3.94
CA ILE A 29 -4.21 3.93 4.98
C ILE A 29 -2.79 4.47 4.84
N LEU A 30 -2.65 5.59 4.12
CA LEU A 30 -1.44 6.41 4.21
C LEU A 30 -1.57 7.32 5.43
N ALA A 31 -0.96 6.92 6.54
CA ALA A 31 -0.65 7.83 7.63
C ALA A 31 0.78 8.34 7.46
N LEU A 32 0.93 9.66 7.47
CA LEU A 32 2.23 10.31 7.60
C LEU A 32 2.44 10.71 9.05
N VAL A 33 3.30 9.99 9.75
CA VAL A 33 3.63 10.31 11.15
C VAL A 33 4.85 11.24 11.17
N ARG A 34 4.67 12.44 11.72
CA ARG A 34 5.76 13.30 12.19
C ARG A 34 5.65 13.40 13.71
N GLY A 35 6.55 12.75 14.43
CA GLY A 35 6.66 12.90 15.88
C GLY A 35 7.53 14.10 16.26
N ARG A 36 7.04 14.96 17.15
CA ARG A 36 7.88 15.81 18.02
C ARG A 36 7.63 15.36 19.45
N HIS A 37 8.45 14.47 19.99
CA HIS A 37 8.42 14.21 21.43
C HIS A 37 9.19 15.33 22.13
N ALA A 38 8.49 16.12 22.94
CA ALA A 38 9.12 17.01 23.92
C ALA A 38 9.57 16.16 25.13
N ARG A 39 10.71 15.48 25.00
CA ARG A 39 11.61 15.31 26.14
C ARG A 39 12.70 16.38 26.00
N PRO A 40 13.04 17.13 27.06
CA PRO A 40 13.77 18.39 26.93
C PRO A 40 15.19 18.30 26.35
N GLU A 41 15.71 17.11 26.00
CA GLU A 41 17.15 16.93 25.72
C GLU A 41 17.52 16.17 24.43
N ARG A 42 16.56 15.78 23.56
CA ARG A 42 16.93 15.16 22.26
C ARG A 42 15.87 15.32 21.18
N LEU A 43 16.17 16.11 20.14
CA LEU A 43 15.48 15.99 18.85
C LEU A 43 16.00 14.72 18.18
N VAL A 44 15.20 13.65 18.15
CA VAL A 44 15.50 12.47 17.35
C VAL A 44 14.97 12.75 15.95
N PRO A 45 15.82 12.93 14.92
CA PRO A 45 15.33 13.09 13.56
C PRO A 45 14.61 11.81 13.14
N TYR A 46 13.30 11.91 12.92
CA TYR A 46 12.46 10.80 12.48
C TYR A 46 12.07 11.01 11.01
N PRO A 47 12.34 10.04 10.11
CA PRO A 47 12.03 10.19 8.70
C PRO A 47 10.53 10.32 8.49
N LEU A 48 10.14 11.06 7.45
CA LEU A 48 8.75 11.12 7.05
C LEU A 48 8.33 9.73 6.56
N THR A 49 7.60 9.01 7.40
CA THR A 49 7.28 7.60 7.19
C THR A 49 5.90 7.46 6.58
N ALA A 50 5.81 6.75 5.46
CA ALA A 50 4.56 6.28 4.88
C ALA A 50 4.20 4.91 5.48
N LEU A 51 3.10 4.85 6.21
CA LEU A 51 2.49 3.58 6.60
C LEU A 51 1.62 3.08 5.44
N ILE A 52 1.72 1.80 5.11
CA ILE A 52 0.86 1.10 4.15
C ILE A 52 0.46 -0.26 4.75
N SER A 53 -0.72 -0.77 4.41
CA SER A 53 -1.26 -2.02 4.98
C SER A 53 -2.34 -2.58 4.06
N ASP A 54 -2.70 -3.86 4.25
CA ASP A 54 -3.86 -4.50 3.64
C ASP A 54 -3.87 -4.35 2.11
N LEU A 55 -2.70 -4.51 1.51
CA LEU A 55 -2.49 -4.31 0.08
C LEU A 55 -3.23 -5.37 -0.73
N HIS A 56 -3.28 -6.61 -0.23
CA HIS A 56 -3.99 -7.73 -0.84
C HIS A 56 -3.76 -7.83 -2.35
N GLY A 57 -2.50 -7.82 -2.79
CA GLY A 57 -2.13 -7.92 -4.21
C GLY A 57 -2.75 -6.84 -5.11
N ASN A 58 -3.27 -5.74 -4.54
CA ASN A 58 -3.92 -4.66 -5.26
C ASN A 58 -2.90 -3.68 -5.83
N TRP A 59 -2.26 -4.11 -6.91
CA TRP A 59 -1.21 -3.35 -7.57
C TRP A 59 -1.61 -1.91 -7.98
N PRO A 60 -2.77 -1.66 -8.63
CA PRO A 60 -3.15 -0.29 -8.99
C PRO A 60 -3.32 0.62 -7.77
N ALA A 61 -3.87 0.10 -6.67
CA ALA A 61 -4.01 0.87 -5.45
C ALA A 61 -2.63 1.17 -4.84
N LEU A 62 -1.75 0.17 -4.74
CA LEU A 62 -0.39 0.35 -4.21
C LEU A 62 0.37 1.43 -5.00
N GLN A 63 0.35 1.37 -6.34
CA GLN A 63 0.99 2.38 -7.17
C GLN A 63 0.44 3.79 -6.89
N THR A 64 -0.87 3.92 -6.75
CA THR A 64 -1.53 5.22 -6.48
C THR A 64 -1.11 5.76 -5.12
N ALA A 65 -1.12 4.93 -4.08
CA ALA A 65 -0.74 5.35 -2.73
C ALA A 65 0.75 5.73 -2.64
N LEU A 66 1.64 4.97 -3.29
CA LEU A 66 3.07 5.28 -3.32
C LEU A 66 3.38 6.56 -4.09
N ALA A 67 2.64 6.84 -5.16
CA ALA A 67 2.77 8.11 -5.87
C ALA A 67 2.42 9.31 -4.96
N ASP A 68 1.33 9.20 -4.18
CA ASP A 68 0.95 10.23 -3.20
C ASP A 68 1.98 10.34 -2.06
N ALA A 69 2.47 9.22 -1.52
CA ALA A 69 3.51 9.21 -0.49
C ALA A 69 4.81 9.89 -0.95
N ARG A 70 5.26 9.60 -2.18
CA ARG A 70 6.42 10.24 -2.80
C ARG A 70 6.20 11.73 -2.99
N ALA A 71 5.04 12.14 -3.50
CA ALA A 71 4.70 13.55 -3.71
C ALA A 71 4.70 14.36 -2.40
N ARG A 72 4.43 13.70 -1.26
CA ARG A 72 4.50 14.30 0.08
C ARG A 72 5.89 14.24 0.71
N GLY A 73 6.87 13.64 0.03
CA GLY A 73 8.26 13.56 0.46
C GLY A 73 8.54 12.46 1.48
N ALA A 74 7.79 11.35 1.47
CA ALA A 74 8.10 10.21 2.31
C ALA A 74 9.51 9.66 2.00
N THR A 75 10.30 9.43 3.05
CA THR A 75 11.67 8.91 2.96
C THR A 75 11.84 7.58 3.68
N ARG A 76 10.75 7.01 4.18
CA ARG A 76 10.71 5.68 4.80
C ARG A 76 9.34 5.05 4.57
N TYR A 77 9.32 3.74 4.36
CA TYR A 77 8.08 2.97 4.19
C TYR A 77 7.98 1.92 5.29
N VAL A 78 6.81 1.81 5.89
CA VAL A 78 6.48 0.71 6.79
C VAL A 78 5.22 0.03 6.26
N CYS A 79 5.34 -1.25 5.94
CA CYS A 79 4.22 -2.10 5.58
C CYS A 79 3.75 -2.87 6.82
N LEU A 80 2.48 -2.74 7.17
CA LEU A 80 1.89 -3.37 8.36
C LEU A 80 1.39 -4.80 8.11
N GLY A 81 1.59 -5.35 6.91
CA GLY A 81 1.20 -6.71 6.56
C GLY A 81 0.06 -6.77 5.55
N ASP A 82 -0.42 -7.98 5.31
CA ASP A 82 -1.45 -8.32 4.32
C ASP A 82 -1.10 -7.77 2.93
N VAL A 83 0.16 -7.96 2.53
CA VAL A 83 0.66 -7.64 1.19
C VAL A 83 -0.03 -8.52 0.14
N VAL A 84 -0.32 -9.77 0.52
CA VAL A 84 -0.87 -10.81 -0.36
C VAL A 84 -2.32 -11.16 -0.06
N GLY A 85 -2.89 -12.05 -0.89
CA GLY A 85 -4.30 -12.43 -0.85
C GLY A 85 -5.18 -11.55 -1.74
N TYR A 86 -6.35 -12.07 -2.11
CA TYR A 86 -7.39 -11.50 -2.99
C TYR A 86 -6.98 -10.96 -4.38
N GLY A 87 -6.03 -10.03 -4.46
CA GLY A 87 -5.67 -9.33 -5.69
C GLY A 87 -4.82 -10.14 -6.66
N ALA A 88 -4.86 -9.77 -7.93
CA ALA A 88 -4.27 -10.53 -9.04
C ALA A 88 -2.76 -10.33 -9.22
N ARG A 89 -2.13 -9.40 -8.49
CA ARG A 89 -0.70 -9.07 -8.64
C ARG A 89 0.07 -9.15 -7.30
N PRO A 90 -0.02 -10.28 -6.56
CA PRO A 90 0.64 -10.41 -5.26
C PRO A 90 2.16 -10.32 -5.37
N ARG A 91 2.76 -10.93 -6.41
CA ARG A 91 4.21 -10.90 -6.61
C ARG A 91 4.75 -9.48 -6.78
N ASP A 92 4.12 -8.69 -7.65
CA ASP A 92 4.56 -7.32 -7.92
C ASP A 92 4.47 -6.45 -6.66
N CYS A 93 3.41 -6.64 -5.85
CA CYS A 93 3.29 -5.99 -4.56
C CYS A 93 4.41 -6.39 -3.60
N VAL A 94 4.70 -7.69 -3.45
CA VAL A 94 5.77 -8.17 -2.55
C VAL A 94 7.13 -7.63 -2.98
N LEU A 95 7.49 -7.74 -4.26
CA LEU A 95 8.77 -7.24 -4.76
C LEU A 95 8.93 -5.73 -4.56
N LEU A 96 7.86 -4.96 -4.79
CA LEU A 96 7.92 -3.52 -4.57
C LEU A 96 8.03 -3.18 -3.08
N VAL A 97 7.30 -3.88 -2.20
CA VAL A 97 7.42 -3.69 -0.75
C VAL A 97 8.84 -4.04 -0.28
N MET A 98 9.41 -5.16 -0.74
CA MET A 98 10.79 -5.57 -0.47
C MET A 98 11.79 -4.49 -0.85
N GLU A 99 11.66 -3.90 -2.04
CA GLU A 99 12.53 -2.83 -2.51
C GLU A 99 12.46 -1.61 -1.57
N LEU A 100 11.24 -1.14 -1.27
CA LEU A 100 11.00 0.05 -0.47
C LEU A 100 11.49 -0.09 0.97
N VAL A 101 11.20 -1.22 1.63
CA VAL A 101 11.63 -1.44 3.03
C VAL A 101 13.13 -1.70 3.12
N ALA A 102 13.77 -2.16 2.04
CA ALA A 102 15.22 -2.23 1.94
C ALA A 102 15.90 -0.86 1.71
N GLY A 103 15.13 0.23 1.66
CA GLY A 103 15.64 1.58 1.45
C GLY A 103 15.98 1.88 -0.02
N ARG A 104 15.34 1.18 -0.96
CA ARG A 104 15.52 1.41 -2.39
C ARG A 104 14.22 1.90 -3.02
N ASP A 105 14.34 2.74 -4.04
CA ASP A 105 13.22 3.14 -4.89
C ASP A 105 13.76 3.35 -6.30
N ALA A 106 13.41 2.45 -7.21
CA ALA A 106 13.86 2.48 -8.60
C ALA A 106 13.25 3.66 -9.39
N THR A 107 12.33 4.43 -8.80
CA THR A 107 11.72 5.59 -9.46
C THR A 107 12.78 6.67 -9.72
N PRO A 108 12.93 7.15 -10.98
CA PRO A 108 13.89 8.20 -11.29
C PRO A 108 13.67 9.47 -10.45
N GLY A 109 14.74 9.94 -9.80
CA GLY A 109 14.69 11.13 -8.94
C GLY A 109 14.05 10.90 -7.57
N ALA A 110 13.76 9.65 -7.19
CA ALA A 110 13.36 9.33 -5.82
C ALA A 110 14.47 9.73 -4.83
N PRO A 111 14.11 10.24 -3.64
CA PRO A 111 15.09 10.54 -2.60
C PRO A 111 15.73 9.25 -2.08
N ALA A 112 16.91 9.37 -1.47
CA ALA A 112 17.47 8.27 -0.68
C ALA A 112 16.49 7.90 0.45
N LEU A 113 16.16 6.62 0.55
CA LEU A 113 15.26 6.11 1.57
C LEU A 113 16.05 5.59 2.78
N VAL A 114 15.45 5.75 3.95
CA VAL A 114 15.86 5.06 5.16
C VAL A 114 15.21 3.67 5.17
N PRO A 115 15.92 2.59 5.56
CA PRO A 115 15.32 1.27 5.71
C PRO A 115 14.05 1.28 6.56
N GLY A 116 13.08 0.53 6.06
CA GLY A 116 11.74 0.40 6.58
C GLY A 116 11.51 -0.87 7.38
N ILE A 117 10.23 -1.19 7.55
CA ILE A 117 9.76 -2.43 8.19
C ILE A 117 8.66 -3.02 7.30
N CYS A 118 8.64 -4.34 7.15
CA CYS A 118 7.46 -5.05 6.69
C CYS A 118 7.05 -6.02 7.79
N LEU A 119 5.79 -5.96 8.20
CA LEU A 119 5.20 -6.90 9.13
C LEU A 119 4.54 -8.05 8.37
N ARG A 120 4.28 -9.11 9.12
CA ARG A 120 3.49 -10.23 8.70
C ARG A 120 2.04 -10.00 9.13
N GLY A 121 1.11 -10.08 8.18
CA GLY A 121 -0.32 -10.11 8.46
C GLY A 121 -0.89 -11.52 8.49
N ASN A 122 -2.18 -11.64 8.77
CA ASN A 122 -2.85 -12.95 8.83
C ASN A 122 -2.90 -13.63 7.46
N HIS A 123 -2.87 -12.87 6.35
CA HIS A 123 -2.77 -13.44 5.01
C HIS A 123 -1.40 -14.06 4.74
N GLU A 124 -0.32 -13.45 5.22
CA GLU A 124 1.00 -14.07 5.16
C GLU A 124 1.08 -15.30 6.08
N ASP A 125 0.49 -15.26 7.28
CA ASP A 125 0.41 -16.45 8.15
C ASP A 125 -0.36 -17.60 7.50
N GLY A 126 -1.52 -17.32 6.88
CA GLY A 126 -2.29 -18.31 6.14
C GLY A 126 -1.54 -18.85 4.91
N LEU A 127 -0.69 -18.01 4.31
CA LEU A 127 0.17 -18.39 3.19
C LEU A 127 1.40 -19.20 3.63
N LEU A 128 1.98 -18.96 4.79
CA LEU A 128 3.16 -19.72 5.26
C LEU A 128 2.76 -20.99 6.01
N GLY A 129 1.61 -20.97 6.68
CA GLY A 129 1.02 -22.09 7.40
C GLY A 129 -0.27 -22.59 6.77
N VAL A 130 -1.29 -22.82 7.62
CA VAL A 130 -2.61 -23.33 7.23
C VAL A 130 -3.65 -22.26 7.50
N ALA A 131 -4.41 -21.88 6.47
CA ALA A 131 -5.46 -20.87 6.55
C ALA A 131 -6.77 -21.38 7.23
N GLU A 132 -6.69 -22.11 8.36
CA GLU A 132 -7.82 -22.78 9.02
C GLU A 132 -9.00 -21.86 9.34
N ASP A 133 -8.72 -20.67 9.85
CA ASP A 133 -9.73 -19.69 10.25
C ASP A 133 -10.29 -18.86 9.07
N PHE A 134 -9.82 -19.12 7.85
CA PHE A 134 -10.22 -18.33 6.69
C PHE A 134 -11.58 -18.80 6.17
N ASN A 135 -12.44 -17.84 5.84
CA ASN A 135 -13.63 -18.15 5.06
C ASN A 135 -13.23 -18.77 3.70
N PRO A 136 -14.13 -19.53 3.05
CA PRO A 136 -13.78 -20.26 1.81
C PRO A 136 -13.21 -19.40 0.69
N LYS A 137 -13.63 -18.13 0.58
CA LYS A 137 -13.12 -17.20 -0.44
C LYS A 137 -11.70 -16.76 -0.12
N ALA A 138 -11.44 -16.41 1.14
CA ALA A 138 -10.13 -16.01 1.59
C ALA A 138 -9.12 -17.16 1.43
N ARG A 139 -9.52 -18.39 1.80
CA ARG A 139 -8.70 -19.59 1.58
C ARG A 139 -8.38 -19.81 0.11
N ALA A 140 -9.38 -19.80 -0.77
CA ALA A 140 -9.16 -19.97 -2.21
C ALA A 140 -8.22 -18.90 -2.79
N ALA A 141 -8.30 -17.67 -2.29
CA ALA A 141 -7.38 -16.60 -2.69
C ALA A 141 -5.94 -16.85 -2.23
N ILE A 142 -5.75 -17.38 -1.01
CA ILE A 142 -4.41 -17.76 -0.51
C ILE A 142 -3.83 -18.93 -1.29
N ASP A 143 -4.64 -19.97 -1.56
CA ASP A 143 -4.19 -21.13 -2.35
C ASP A 143 -3.74 -20.69 -3.75
N TRP A 144 -4.54 -19.87 -4.42
CA TRP A 144 -4.16 -19.29 -5.71
C TRP A 144 -2.91 -18.42 -5.62
N THR A 145 -2.78 -17.62 -4.56
CA THR A 145 -1.61 -16.77 -4.32
C THR A 145 -0.34 -17.61 -4.18
N ARG A 146 -0.39 -18.72 -3.44
CA ARG A 146 0.73 -19.67 -3.29
C ARG A 146 1.19 -20.19 -4.64
N ASP A 147 0.25 -20.60 -5.48
CA ASP A 147 0.55 -21.08 -6.83
C ASP A 147 1.16 -19.97 -7.69
N GLU A 148 0.62 -18.75 -7.60
CA GLU A 148 1.12 -17.60 -8.36
C GLU A 148 2.53 -17.19 -7.97
N LEU A 149 2.86 -17.19 -6.67
CA LEU A 149 4.20 -16.90 -6.19
C LEU A 149 5.18 -18.02 -6.57
N THR A 150 4.77 -19.28 -6.51
CA THR A 150 5.61 -20.43 -6.87
C THR A 150 5.89 -20.52 -8.38
N ARG A 151 4.88 -20.24 -9.22
CA ARG A 151 4.99 -20.43 -10.68
C ARG A 151 5.95 -19.48 -11.40
N ARG A 152 6.38 -18.38 -10.78
CA ARG A 152 7.11 -17.30 -11.50
C ARG A 152 8.52 -17.06 -10.97
N GLY A 153 9.55 -17.27 -11.79
CA GLY A 153 10.81 -16.51 -11.70
C GLY A 153 11.95 -17.11 -10.85
N ALA A 154 13.14 -16.55 -11.04
CA ALA A 154 14.39 -16.95 -10.38
C ALA A 154 14.54 -16.38 -8.95
N ASP A 155 13.75 -15.38 -8.61
CA ASP A 155 13.72 -14.64 -7.34
C ASP A 155 12.72 -15.23 -6.33
N ASN A 156 12.22 -16.45 -6.57
CA ASN A 156 11.28 -17.12 -5.69
C ASN A 156 11.81 -17.30 -4.27
N ASP A 157 13.04 -17.74 -4.13
CA ASP A 157 13.64 -17.99 -2.82
C ASP A 157 13.67 -16.69 -2.01
N ALA A 158 14.07 -15.58 -2.63
CA ALA A 158 14.09 -14.28 -1.98
C ALA A 158 12.70 -13.79 -1.55
N VAL A 159 11.66 -14.06 -2.36
CA VAL A 159 10.26 -13.73 -2.01
C VAL A 159 9.80 -14.53 -0.80
N TRP A 160 10.02 -15.85 -0.80
CA TRP A 160 9.59 -16.73 0.30
C TRP A 160 10.38 -16.46 1.58
N GLU A 161 11.69 -16.28 1.49
CA GLU A 161 12.56 -15.90 2.61
C GLU A 161 12.13 -14.54 3.21
N PHE A 162 11.78 -13.57 2.37
CA PHE A 162 11.30 -12.28 2.85
C PHE A 162 9.98 -12.40 3.63
N LEU A 163 9.00 -13.13 3.08
CA LEU A 163 7.71 -13.32 3.74
C LEU A 163 7.88 -14.08 5.07
N ASP A 164 8.76 -15.09 5.10
CA ASP A 164 9.04 -15.85 6.32
C ASP A 164 9.86 -15.04 7.35
N ALA A 165 10.70 -14.11 6.92
CA ALA A 165 11.44 -13.25 7.84
C ALA A 165 10.56 -12.17 8.51
N CYS A 166 9.37 -11.86 7.96
CA CYS A 166 8.49 -10.84 8.51
C CYS A 166 7.90 -11.27 9.87
N SER A 167 7.92 -10.36 10.85
CA SER A 167 7.34 -10.55 12.19
C SER A 167 5.93 -9.95 12.27
N PRO A 168 5.01 -10.49 13.09
CA PRO A 168 3.67 -9.91 13.27
C PRO A 168 3.65 -8.53 13.95
N TRP A 169 4.77 -8.16 14.59
CA TRP A 169 4.97 -6.86 15.21
C TRP A 169 6.45 -6.45 15.13
N ALA A 170 6.70 -5.16 15.27
CA ALA A 170 8.05 -4.61 15.39
C ALA A 170 8.00 -3.32 16.21
N GLU A 171 9.16 -2.85 16.65
CA GLU A 171 9.30 -1.54 17.28
C GLU A 171 10.56 -0.83 16.79
N ASP A 172 10.52 0.49 16.81
CA ASP A 172 11.70 1.34 16.72
C ASP A 172 11.75 2.28 17.95
N GLU A 173 12.70 3.21 17.97
CA GLU A 173 12.90 4.12 19.11
C GLU A 173 11.67 4.97 19.47
N LEU A 174 10.71 5.15 18.55
CA LEU A 174 9.57 6.06 18.71
C LEU A 174 8.20 5.42 18.52
N ALA A 175 8.11 4.26 17.87
CA ALA A 175 6.85 3.63 17.55
C ALA A 175 6.89 2.10 17.68
N MET A 176 5.77 1.55 18.15
CA MET A 176 5.44 0.13 18.01
C MET A 176 4.50 -0.04 16.80
N TYR A 177 4.73 -1.09 16.03
CA TYR A 177 3.93 -1.48 14.87
C TYR A 177 3.40 -2.89 15.08
N ALA A 178 2.14 -3.10 14.74
CA ALA A 178 1.53 -4.43 14.76
C ALA A 178 0.52 -4.52 13.63
N HIS A 179 0.37 -5.71 13.05
CA HIS A 179 -0.76 -5.99 12.17
C HIS A 179 -2.05 -6.05 12.98
N GLY A 180 -3.09 -5.38 12.51
CA GLY A 180 -4.41 -5.38 13.15
C GLY A 180 -5.31 -6.44 12.51
N SER A 181 -5.35 -7.66 13.05
CA SER A 181 -6.26 -8.70 12.57
C SER A 181 -7.46 -8.89 13.52
N PRO A 182 -8.71 -8.84 13.04
CA PRO A 182 -9.87 -9.21 13.85
C PRO A 182 -9.81 -10.71 14.17
N ARG A 183 -9.81 -11.05 15.46
CA ARG A 183 -9.98 -12.42 15.96
C ARG A 183 -11.40 -12.64 16.45
#